data_AF-A0A7Y8HZB9-F1
#
_entry.id   AF-A0A7Y8HZB9-F1
#
_cell.length_a   1.000
_cell.length_b   1.000
_cell.length_c   1.000
_cell.angle_alpha   90.00
_cell.angle_beta   90.00
_cell.angle_gamma   90.00
#
_symmetry.space_group_name_H-M   'P 1'
#
loop_
_entity.id
_entity.type
_entity.pdbx_description
1 polymer ?
#
loop_
_entity_poly.entity_id
_entity_poly.type
_entity_poly.pdbx_seq_one_letter_code
_entity_poly.pdbx_strand_id
1 'polypeptide(L)'
;LPLFAGGNRPIISTYDGWRPAPKGGEFDPAVDRTIQPASFFPAQPANVFGNMTRFNPKFRSNHILNENISIAKSFPITESGIRIDLRGEFFNAFNRVRFGLGSLGLQSQTFGVLSQTAGDQVNSPRQIQLALKLYF
;
A
#
# COMPACT_ATOMS: atom_id res chain seq x y z
N LEU A 1 -24.07 -2.97 -21.27
CA LEU A 1 -24.49 -1.90 -20.34
C LEU A 1 -25.20 -2.52 -19.14
N PRO A 2 -24.88 -2.19 -17.88
CA PRO A 2 -25.71 -2.58 -16.75
C PRO A 2 -26.53 -1.39 -16.22
N LEU A 3 -27.78 -1.62 -15.84
CA LEU A 3 -28.58 -0.69 -15.01
C LEU A 3 -28.53 -1.04 -13.51
N PHE A 4 -28.20 -2.29 -13.16
CA PHE A 4 -28.03 -2.73 -11.77
C PHE A 4 -26.77 -3.60 -11.68
N ALA A 5 -25.63 -2.92 -11.58
CA ALA A 5 -24.30 -3.46 -11.83
C ALA A 5 -23.77 -4.35 -10.70
N GLY A 6 -23.72 -5.66 -10.93
CA GLY A 6 -22.64 -6.50 -10.44
C GLY A 6 -21.50 -6.48 -11.46
N GLY A 7 -20.26 -6.15 -11.05
CA GLY A 7 -19.11 -6.12 -11.95
C GLY A 7 -18.86 -7.50 -12.61
N ASN A 8 -18.31 -7.49 -13.83
CA ASN A 8 -17.90 -8.71 -14.52
C ASN A 8 -16.86 -9.45 -13.67
N ARG A 9 -17.21 -10.61 -13.13
CA ARG A 9 -16.30 -11.41 -12.30
C ARG A 9 -15.41 -12.26 -13.20
N PRO A 10 -14.13 -12.47 -12.85
CA PRO A 10 -13.28 -13.38 -13.60
C PRO A 10 -13.64 -14.84 -13.33
N ILE A 11 -13.31 -15.70 -14.28
CA ILE A 11 -13.23 -17.16 -14.10
C ILE A 11 -11.89 -17.49 -13.47
N ILE A 12 -11.90 -18.28 -12.40
CA ILE A 12 -10.71 -18.72 -11.66
C ILE A 12 -10.74 -20.23 -11.49
N SER A 13 -9.56 -20.85 -11.44
CA SER A 13 -9.38 -22.29 -11.15
C SER A 13 -9.17 -22.56 -9.66
N THR A 14 -8.64 -21.57 -8.92
CA THR A 14 -8.34 -21.68 -7.49
C THR A 14 -8.30 -20.30 -6.83
N TYR A 15 -8.53 -20.24 -5.52
CA TYR A 15 -8.27 -19.06 -4.68
C TYR A 15 -6.84 -19.03 -4.12
N ASP A 16 -6.10 -20.14 -4.25
CA ASP A 16 -4.76 -20.32 -3.68
C ASP A 16 -3.66 -19.90 -4.65
N GLY A 17 -2.51 -19.46 -4.12
CA GLY A 17 -1.30 -19.25 -4.92
C GLY A 17 -1.29 -18.01 -5.81
N TRP A 18 -2.23 -17.07 -5.62
CA TRP A 18 -2.30 -15.84 -6.42
C TRP A 18 -1.09 -14.91 -6.23
N ARG A 19 -0.39 -15.02 -5.11
CA ARG A 19 0.86 -14.31 -4.89
C ARG A 19 2.03 -15.19 -5.35
N PRO A 20 2.84 -14.76 -6.33
CA PRO A 20 4.01 -15.52 -6.75
C PRO A 20 5.10 -15.47 -5.66
N ALA A 21 5.94 -16.50 -5.62
CA ALA A 21 7.14 -16.47 -4.81
C ALA A 21 8.11 -15.42 -5.39
N PRO A 22 8.80 -14.64 -4.54
CA PRO A 22 9.85 -13.73 -5.01
C PRO A 22 10.98 -14.49 -5.69
N LYS A 23 11.55 -13.95 -6.76
CA LYS A 23 12.63 -14.63 -7.50
C LYS A 23 13.92 -14.78 -6.70
N GLY A 24 14.18 -13.88 -5.76
CA GLY A 24 15.41 -13.83 -4.95
C GLY A 24 15.24 -14.19 -3.47
N GLY A 25 14.11 -14.79 -3.08
CA GLY A 25 13.77 -15.07 -1.67
C GLY A 25 13.15 -13.88 -0.93
N GLU A 26 13.54 -12.65 -1.28
CA GLU A 26 12.90 -11.40 -0.83
C GLU A 26 12.19 -10.70 -2.00
N PHE A 27 11.13 -9.95 -1.69
CA PHE A 27 10.33 -9.24 -2.67
C PHE A 27 11.07 -8.02 -3.23
N ASP A 28 11.34 -8.03 -4.54
CA ASP A 28 11.90 -6.90 -5.27
C ASP A 28 10.81 -6.23 -6.14
N PRO A 29 10.38 -4.99 -5.84
CA PRO A 29 9.33 -4.31 -6.61
C PRO A 29 9.70 -4.00 -8.07
N ALA A 30 10.99 -4.03 -8.44
CA ALA A 30 11.44 -3.78 -9.80
C ALA A 30 11.43 -5.05 -10.67
N VAL A 31 11.42 -6.23 -10.05
CA VAL A 31 11.62 -7.51 -10.74
C VAL A 31 10.46 -8.49 -10.52
N ASP A 32 9.85 -8.45 -9.34
CA ASP A 32 8.77 -9.35 -8.93
C ASP A 32 7.39 -8.78 -9.24
N ARG A 33 6.44 -9.69 -9.44
CA ARG A 33 5.04 -9.38 -9.62
C ARG A 33 4.31 -9.47 -8.29
N THR A 34 3.29 -8.64 -8.10
CA THR A 34 2.45 -8.65 -6.88
C THR A 34 1.39 -9.75 -6.91
N ILE A 35 1.00 -10.18 -8.10
CA ILE A 35 0.04 -11.25 -8.39
C ILE A 35 0.56 -12.07 -9.57
N GLN A 36 0.14 -13.33 -9.66
CA GLN A 36 0.50 -14.23 -10.76
C GLN A 36 0.20 -13.58 -12.12
N PRO A 37 0.98 -13.89 -13.17
CA PRO A 37 0.72 -13.38 -14.51
C PRO A 37 -0.68 -13.80 -15.00
N ALA A 38 -1.22 -13.09 -15.99
CA ALA A 38 -2.55 -13.39 -16.54
C ALA A 38 -2.71 -14.85 -17.00
N SER A 39 -1.62 -15.50 -17.45
CA SER A 39 -1.59 -16.91 -17.85
C SER A 39 -1.85 -17.92 -16.72
N PHE A 40 -1.73 -17.52 -15.46
CA PHE A 40 -2.12 -18.35 -14.30
C PHE A 40 -3.65 -18.50 -14.20
N PHE A 41 -4.38 -17.51 -14.70
CA PHE A 41 -5.83 -17.51 -14.69
C PHE A 41 -6.35 -18.19 -15.95
N PRO A 42 -7.47 -18.94 -15.87
CA PRO A 42 -8.10 -19.53 -17.04
C PRO A 42 -8.42 -18.49 -18.13
N ALA A 43 -8.65 -18.95 -19.36
CA ALA A 43 -9.22 -18.11 -20.39
C ALA A 43 -10.51 -17.43 -19.88
N GLN A 44 -10.76 -16.20 -20.32
CA GLN A 44 -11.93 -15.40 -19.94
C GLN A 44 -12.83 -15.24 -21.18
N PRO A 45 -13.69 -16.22 -21.51
CA PRO A 45 -14.54 -16.14 -22.69
C PRO A 45 -15.52 -14.99 -22.58
N ALA A 46 -15.89 -14.40 -23.71
CA ALA A 46 -17.00 -13.47 -23.76
C ALA A 46 -18.32 -14.21 -23.47
N ASN A 47 -19.30 -13.51 -22.90
CA ASN A 47 -20.69 -13.96 -22.74
C ASN A 47 -20.91 -15.10 -21.71
N VAL A 48 -19.97 -15.32 -20.79
CA VAL A 48 -20.15 -16.20 -19.63
C VAL A 48 -19.98 -15.42 -18.33
N PHE A 49 -20.69 -15.83 -17.28
CA PHE A 49 -20.49 -15.28 -15.95
C PHE A 49 -19.24 -15.90 -15.31
N GLY A 50 -18.44 -15.07 -14.64
CA GLY A 50 -17.35 -15.55 -13.80
C GLY A 50 -17.83 -16.33 -12.58
N ASN A 51 -16.94 -17.16 -12.04
CA ASN A 51 -17.17 -18.02 -10.88
C ASN A 51 -16.52 -17.51 -9.58
N MET A 52 -15.76 -16.41 -9.63
CA MET A 52 -15.16 -15.82 -8.44
C MET A 52 -16.21 -15.18 -7.52
N THR A 53 -15.97 -15.19 -6.22
CA THR A 53 -16.64 -14.32 -5.24
C THR A 53 -16.34 -12.84 -5.52
N ARG A 54 -16.94 -11.93 -4.74
CA ARG A 54 -16.63 -10.49 -4.86
C ARG A 54 -15.13 -10.19 -4.69
N PHE A 55 -14.47 -10.89 -3.77
CA PHE A 55 -13.03 -10.80 -3.52
C PHE A 55 -12.46 -12.20 -3.24
N ASN A 56 -11.18 -12.43 -3.55
CA ASN A 56 -10.47 -13.60 -3.08
C ASN A 56 -10.17 -13.45 -1.57
N PRO A 57 -10.72 -14.31 -0.69
CA PRO A 57 -10.51 -14.20 0.76
C PRO A 57 -9.08 -14.52 1.20
N LYS A 58 -8.29 -15.23 0.37
CA LYS A 58 -6.93 -15.69 0.67
C LYS A 58 -5.83 -14.77 0.14
N PHE A 59 -6.18 -13.83 -0.75
CA PHE A 59 -5.23 -12.89 -1.32
C PHE A 59 -5.30 -11.54 -0.60
N ARG A 60 -4.16 -11.05 -0.12
CA ARG A 60 -4.03 -9.79 0.63
C ARG A 60 -2.88 -8.96 0.07
N SER A 61 -2.94 -7.65 0.32
CA SER A 61 -1.83 -6.74 0.00
C SER A 61 -0.60 -7.03 0.86
N ASN A 62 0.51 -6.40 0.48
CA ASN A 62 1.72 -6.36 1.30
C ASN A 62 1.46 -5.81 2.71
N HIS A 63 2.35 -6.15 3.63
CA HIS A 63 2.37 -5.57 4.97
C HIS A 63 2.52 -4.05 4.91
N ILE A 64 1.73 -3.35 5.71
CA ILE A 64 1.76 -1.91 5.83
C ILE A 64 2.54 -1.56 7.09
N LEU A 65 3.78 -1.11 6.92
CA LEU A 65 4.65 -0.71 8.03
C LEU A 65 4.69 0.82 8.13
N ASN A 66 4.45 1.37 9.32
CA ASN A 66 4.65 2.80 9.65
C ASN A 66 5.21 2.94 11.05
N GLU A 67 6.02 3.96 11.24
CA GLU A 67 6.41 4.43 12.54
C GLU A 67 6.30 5.95 12.56
N ASN A 68 5.42 6.45 13.41
CA ASN A 68 5.27 7.87 13.69
C ASN A 68 5.77 8.13 15.10
N ILE A 69 6.65 9.12 15.27
CA ILE A 69 7.32 9.41 16.54
C ILE A 69 7.10 10.88 16.87
N SER A 70 6.71 11.17 18.11
CA SER A 70 6.62 12.53 18.64
C SER A 70 7.47 12.64 19.90
N ILE A 71 8.35 13.63 19.94
CA ILE A 71 9.23 13.92 21.07
C ILE A 71 9.01 15.36 21.47
N ALA A 72 8.67 15.60 22.73
CA ALA A 72 8.48 16.94 23.26
C ALA A 72 9.26 17.12 24.56
N LYS A 73 9.81 18.32 24.76
CA LYS A 73 10.48 18.70 26.00
C LYS A 73 10.20 20.15 26.34
N SER A 74 9.85 20.38 27.60
CA SER A 74 9.71 21.71 28.19
C SER A 74 11.00 22.11 28.88
N PHE A 75 11.44 23.34 28.63
CA PHE A 75 12.61 23.96 29.23
C PHE A 75 12.17 25.20 30.02
N PRO A 76 12.31 25.22 31.35
CA PRO A 76 12.16 26.46 32.11
C PRO A 76 13.33 27.40 31.76
N ILE A 77 13.03 28.66 31.42
CA ILE A 77 14.07 29.66 31.14
C ILE A 77 14.39 30.44 32.42
N THR A 78 13.37 30.84 33.17
CA THR A 78 13.50 31.62 34.40
C THR A 78 12.59 31.08 35.49
N GLU A 79 12.88 31.44 36.75
CA GLU A 79 12.02 31.10 37.90
C GLU A 79 10.68 31.85 37.87
N SER A 80 10.59 32.94 37.10
CA SER A 80 9.41 33.80 36.96
C SER A 80 8.28 33.21 36.08
N GLY A 81 8.34 31.92 35.73
CA GLY A 81 7.29 31.21 35.00
C GLY A 81 7.46 31.15 33.48
N ILE A 82 8.50 31.78 32.93
CA ILE A 82 8.82 31.73 31.50
C ILE A 82 9.36 30.35 31.13
N ARG A 83 8.73 29.69 30.16
CA ARG A 83 9.18 28.38 29.65
C ARG A 83 9.03 28.24 28.15
N ILE A 84 9.87 27.41 27.55
CA ILE A 84 9.79 27.01 26.15
C ILE A 84 9.38 25.55 26.07
N ASP A 85 8.35 25.25 25.28
CA ASP A 85 8.04 23.90 24.85
C ASP A 85 8.60 23.68 23.43
N LEU A 86 9.49 22.70 23.28
CA LEU A 86 9.98 22.24 21.98
C LEU A 86 9.33 20.89 21.66
N ARG A 87 8.80 20.75 20.44
CA ARG A 87 8.25 19.49 19.94
C ARG A 87 8.83 19.17 18.56
N GLY A 88 9.26 17.92 18.39
CA GLY A 88 9.57 17.33 17.09
C GLY A 88 8.61 16.19 16.78
N GLU A 89 8.05 16.19 15.57
CA GLU A 89 7.17 15.14 15.06
C GLU A 89 7.79 14.54 13.79
N PHE A 90 7.86 13.22 13.74
CA PHE A 90 8.38 12.44 12.61
C PHE A 90 7.27 11.51 12.12
N PHE A 91 6.82 11.72 10.90
CA PHE A 91 5.88 10.84 10.21
C PHE A 91 6.65 9.97 9.23
N ASN A 92 6.39 8.66 9.22
CA ASN A 92 7.21 7.69 8.51
C ASN A 92 8.71 7.84 8.86
N ALA A 93 9.02 7.73 10.16
CA ALA A 93 10.33 8.05 10.73
C ALA A 93 11.49 7.28 10.06
N PHE A 94 11.25 6.01 9.70
CA PHE A 94 12.23 5.16 9.02
C PHE A 94 12.16 5.20 7.49
N ASN A 95 11.37 6.11 6.91
CA ASN A 95 11.20 6.26 5.47
C ASN A 95 10.85 4.92 4.77
N ARG A 96 9.92 4.16 5.36
CA ARG A 96 9.45 2.90 4.80
C ARG A 96 8.64 3.16 3.53
N VAL A 97 8.98 2.44 2.47
CA VAL A 97 8.21 2.43 1.24
C VAL A 97 7.08 1.41 1.36
N ARG A 98 5.89 1.78 0.89
CA ARG A 98 4.75 0.88 0.80
C ARG A 98 4.32 0.78 -0.65
N PHE A 99 4.24 -0.45 -1.11
CA PHE A 99 3.77 -0.76 -2.44
C PHE A 99 2.32 -1.20 -2.41
N GLY A 100 1.56 -0.72 -3.40
CA GLY A 100 0.25 -1.26 -3.73
C GLY A 100 0.36 -2.63 -4.40
N LEU A 101 -0.70 -3.02 -5.09
CA LEU A 101 -0.74 -4.26 -5.87
C LEU A 101 -0.60 -4.04 -7.37
N GLY A 102 -0.47 -2.78 -7.82
CA GLY A 102 -0.54 -2.43 -9.23
C GLY A 102 -1.93 -2.67 -9.83
N SER A 103 -1.99 -2.84 -11.15
CA SER A 103 -3.25 -3.11 -11.84
C SER A 103 -3.75 -4.52 -11.55
N LEU A 104 -4.99 -4.63 -11.06
CA LEU A 104 -5.69 -5.90 -10.81
C LEU A 104 -6.77 -6.20 -11.88
N GLY A 105 -6.81 -5.41 -12.95
CA GLY A 105 -7.66 -5.72 -14.10
C GLY A 105 -7.00 -6.83 -14.93
N LEU A 106 -7.61 -8.01 -15.01
CA LEU A 106 -7.02 -9.16 -15.70
C LEU A 106 -6.75 -8.92 -17.22
N GLN A 107 -7.46 -7.96 -17.82
CA GLN A 107 -7.26 -7.52 -19.21
C GLN A 107 -6.25 -6.36 -19.35
N SER A 108 -5.68 -5.88 -18.25
CA SER A 108 -4.72 -4.78 -18.25
C SER A 108 -3.35 -5.25 -18.75
N GLN A 109 -2.73 -4.46 -19.62
CA GLN A 109 -1.36 -4.74 -20.10
C GLN A 109 -0.32 -4.70 -18.97
N THR A 110 -0.60 -3.98 -17.88
CA THR A 110 0.25 -3.86 -16.69
C THR A 110 -0.24 -4.71 -15.51
N PHE A 111 -1.04 -5.76 -15.77
CA PHE A 111 -1.59 -6.62 -14.74
C PHE A 111 -0.51 -7.22 -13.83
N GLY A 112 -0.62 -6.93 -12.53
CA GLY A 112 0.27 -7.42 -11.49
C GLY A 112 1.71 -6.91 -11.54
N VAL A 113 1.98 -5.85 -12.31
CA VAL A 113 3.29 -5.21 -12.41
C VAL A 113 3.25 -3.87 -11.68
N LEU A 114 4.24 -3.63 -10.83
CA LEU A 114 4.49 -2.31 -10.25
C LEU A 114 5.27 -1.49 -11.29
N SER A 115 4.61 -0.53 -11.90
CA SER A 115 5.09 0.25 -13.05
C SER A 115 5.55 1.66 -12.69
N GLN A 116 5.80 1.93 -11.41
CA GLN A 116 6.18 3.26 -10.89
C GLN A 116 5.14 4.35 -11.20
N THR A 117 3.88 3.98 -11.46
CA THR A 117 2.78 4.94 -11.64
C THR A 117 2.25 5.39 -10.27
N ALA A 118 1.58 6.54 -10.19
CA ALA A 118 1.09 7.21 -8.96
C ALA A 118 0.13 6.40 -8.03
N GLY A 119 -0.09 5.11 -8.27
CA GLY A 119 -0.81 4.18 -7.37
C GLY A 119 0.03 2.97 -6.92
N ASP A 120 1.26 2.83 -7.42
CA ASP A 120 2.14 1.70 -7.11
C ASP A 120 2.92 1.93 -5.83
N GLN A 121 3.27 3.19 -5.53
CA GLN A 121 3.73 3.62 -4.22
C GLN A 121 2.60 4.35 -3.50
N VAL A 122 2.22 3.84 -2.33
CA VAL A 122 1.03 4.30 -1.60
C VAL A 122 1.34 5.01 -0.28
N ASN A 123 2.61 5.08 0.12
CA ASN A 123 3.03 5.83 1.31
C ASN A 123 3.32 7.29 0.99
N SER A 124 3.12 8.16 1.99
CA SER A 124 3.75 9.47 2.01
C SER A 124 5.27 9.36 2.25
N PRO A 125 6.06 10.31 1.73
CA PRO A 125 7.47 10.41 2.10
C PRO A 125 7.60 10.73 3.60
N ARG A 126 8.79 10.50 4.15
CA ARG A 126 9.10 10.93 5.53
C ARG A 126 8.89 12.44 5.68
N GLN A 127 8.14 12.83 6.70
CA GLN A 127 7.90 14.22 7.04
C GLN A 127 8.38 14.48 8.47
N ILE A 128 9.07 15.61 8.65
CA ILE A 128 9.59 16.04 9.94
C ILE A 128 9.07 17.44 10.20
N GLN A 129 8.48 17.65 11.36
CA GLN A 129 7.94 18.93 11.79
C GLN A 129 8.55 19.32 13.13
N LEU A 130 8.90 20.60 13.26
CA LEU A 130 9.41 21.19 14.48
C LEU A 130 8.48 22.32 14.90
N ALA A 131 8.08 22.32 16.17
CA ALA A 131 7.27 23.35 16.76
C ALA A 131 7.93 23.88 18.02
N LEU A 132 7.88 25.19 18.19
CA LEU A 132 8.37 25.91 19.37
C LEU A 132 7.23 26.77 19.91
N LYS A 133 6.98 26.69 21.21
CA LYS A 133 6.00 27.52 21.90
C LYS A 133 6.63 28.17 23.13
N LEU A 134 6.51 29.49 23.20
CA LEU A 134 6.93 30.28 24.36
C LEU A 134 5.72 30.54 25.26
N TYR A 135 5.91 30.38 26.56
CA TYR A 135 4.99 30.80 27.61
C TYR A 135 5.69 31.88 28.43
N PHE A 136 4.97 32.97 28.67
CA PHE A 136 5.44 34.16 29.37
C PHE A 136 4.40 34.61 30.40
#